data_AF-A0A0S4JSU8-F1
#
_entry.id   AF-A0A0S4JSU8-F1
#
_cell.length_a   1.000
_cell.length_b   1.000
_cell.length_c   1.000
_cell.angle_alpha   90.00
_cell.angle_beta   90.00
_cell.angle_gamma   90.00
#
_symmetry.space_group_name_H-M   'P 1'
#
loop_
_entity.id
_entity.type
_entity.pdbx_description
1 polymer ?
#
loop_
_entity_poly.entity_id
_entity_poly.type
_entity_poly.pdbx_seq_one_letter_code
_entity_poly.pdbx_strand_id
1 'polypeptide(L)'
;MGKTVDVYFINRGVFRGVQNWNDIAPQFVRPPGGLTNTVRILQQLWSDRANAGILQRPFVCHLFTDGHPTNNQGNEDINGFAMWMRNRQCIANTYFAILLCTDDEEVCNMYRPMEYRVSGRFGWSGPTAST
;
A
#
# COMPACT_ATOMS: atom_id res chain seq x y z
N MET A 1 -10.43 1.99 -25.39
CA MET A 1 -10.68 2.56 -24.04
C MET A 1 -9.58 2.09 -23.11
N GLY A 2 -8.87 3.03 -22.45
CA GLY A 2 -7.86 2.67 -21.44
C GLY A 2 -8.52 2.03 -20.23
N LYS A 3 -7.78 1.20 -19.49
CA LYS A 3 -8.23 0.68 -18.20
C LYS A 3 -8.22 1.81 -17.17
N THR A 4 -9.26 1.89 -16.34
CA THR A 4 -9.35 2.87 -15.25
C THR A 4 -8.71 2.33 -13.98
N VAL A 5 -8.33 3.21 -13.05
CA VAL A 5 -7.81 2.83 -11.72
C VAL A 5 -8.58 3.53 -10.60
N ASP A 6 -8.62 2.91 -9.43
CA ASP A 6 -9.12 3.56 -8.22
C ASP A 6 -7.92 4.10 -7.43
N VAL A 7 -8.00 5.36 -6.99
CA VAL A 7 -6.96 6.05 -6.21
C VAL A 7 -7.46 6.27 -4.80
N TYR A 8 -6.75 5.73 -3.81
CA TYR A 8 -7.03 5.91 -2.39
C TYR A 8 -5.97 6.83 -1.81
N PHE A 9 -6.33 8.09 -1.56
CA PHE A 9 -5.44 9.01 -0.85
C PHE A 9 -5.49 8.72 0.64
N ILE A 10 -4.32 8.77 1.27
CA ILE A 10 -4.24 8.52 2.72
C ILE A 10 -5.10 9.53 3.52
N ASN A 11 -5.08 10.80 3.10
CA ASN A 11 -5.71 11.92 3.81
C ASN A 11 -6.67 12.76 2.95
N ARG A 12 -7.08 12.30 1.77
CA ARG A 12 -7.94 13.09 0.84
C ARG A 12 -9.12 12.34 0.24
N GLY A 13 -9.40 11.13 0.74
CA GLY A 13 -10.52 10.31 0.28
C GLY A 13 -10.18 9.40 -0.91
N VAL A 14 -11.22 8.88 -1.55
CA VAL A 14 -11.13 7.83 -2.57
C VAL A 14 -11.73 8.33 -3.88
N PHE A 15 -11.00 8.15 -4.97
CA PHE A 15 -11.40 8.53 -6.33
C PHE A 15 -11.48 7.28 -7.18
N ARG A 16 -12.67 6.99 -7.69
CA ARG A 16 -12.96 5.74 -8.41
C ARG A 16 -12.95 5.99 -9.91
N GLY A 17 -12.48 5.00 -10.68
CA GLY A 17 -12.54 5.06 -12.14
C GLY A 17 -11.71 6.17 -12.78
N VAL A 18 -10.60 6.56 -12.14
CA VAL A 18 -9.64 7.55 -12.64
C VAL A 18 -9.09 7.08 -14.00
N GLN A 19 -9.21 7.94 -15.00
CA GLN A 19 -8.81 7.68 -16.39
C GLN A 19 -7.59 8.50 -16.77
N ASN A 20 -7.42 9.68 -16.19
CA ASN A 20 -6.37 10.61 -16.52
C ASN A 20 -6.00 11.50 -15.32
N TRP A 21 -4.88 12.20 -15.44
CA TRP A 21 -4.36 13.08 -14.38
C TRP A 21 -5.34 14.15 -13.93
N ASN A 22 -6.12 14.74 -14.84
CA ASN A 22 -7.02 15.85 -14.51
C ASN A 22 -8.13 15.45 -13.55
N ASP A 23 -8.47 14.15 -13.49
CA ASP A 23 -9.49 13.62 -12.57
C ASP A 23 -9.08 13.79 -11.10
N ILE A 24 -7.76 13.81 -10.81
CA ILE A 24 -7.21 13.91 -9.44
C ILE A 24 -6.31 15.13 -9.23
N ALA A 25 -5.94 15.86 -10.27
CA ALA A 25 -5.06 17.02 -10.19
C ALA A 25 -5.45 18.06 -9.11
N PRO A 26 -6.75 18.40 -8.90
CA PRO A 26 -7.14 19.34 -7.86
C PRO A 26 -6.74 18.90 -6.44
N GLN A 27 -6.57 17.60 -6.20
CA GLN A 27 -6.18 17.06 -4.89
C GLN A 27 -4.73 17.33 -4.54
N PHE A 28 -3.90 17.72 -5.51
CA PHE A 28 -2.48 18.03 -5.32
C PHE A 28 -2.21 19.53 -5.12
N VAL A 29 -3.22 20.40 -5.24
CA VAL A 29 -3.06 21.87 -5.12
C VAL A 29 -2.57 22.28 -3.72
N ARG A 30 -2.92 21.52 -2.68
CA ARG A 30 -2.43 21.73 -1.32
C ARG A 30 -1.55 20.56 -0.92
N PRO A 31 -0.39 20.77 -0.26
CA PRO A 31 0.44 19.68 0.22
C PRO A 31 -0.36 18.75 1.15
N PRO A 32 -0.01 17.45 1.22
CA PRO A 32 -0.72 16.53 2.08
C PRO A 32 -0.52 16.97 3.53
N GLY A 33 -1.61 17.03 4.28
CA GLY A 33 -1.59 17.26 5.73
C GLY A 33 -2.04 16.01 6.47
N GLY A 34 -1.72 15.92 7.75
CA GLY A 34 -2.16 14.84 8.62
C GLY A 34 -1.16 13.68 8.73
N LEU A 35 -1.68 12.51 9.08
CA LEU A 35 -0.91 11.31 9.44
C LEU A 35 -0.79 10.34 8.27
N THR A 36 0.22 9.49 8.27
CA THR A 36 0.45 8.45 7.26
C THR A 36 -0.18 7.13 7.69
N ASN A 37 -1.47 7.14 8.02
CA ASN A 37 -2.16 5.93 8.49
C ASN A 37 -2.51 4.97 7.35
N THR A 38 -1.46 4.34 6.84
CA THR A 38 -1.46 3.45 5.68
C THR A 38 -2.34 2.23 5.92
N VAL A 39 -2.26 1.60 7.10
CA VAL A 39 -3.05 0.40 7.42
C VAL A 39 -4.55 0.69 7.37
N ARG A 40 -5.01 1.82 7.91
CA ARG A 40 -6.43 2.21 7.85
C ARG A 40 -6.94 2.30 6.41
N ILE A 41 -6.14 2.85 5.52
CA ILE A 41 -6.55 3.06 4.11
C ILE A 41 -6.54 1.76 3.33
N LEU A 42 -5.58 0.88 3.62
CA LEU A 42 -5.57 -0.46 3.07
C LEU A 42 -6.75 -1.28 3.60
N GLN A 43 -7.12 -1.17 4.88
CA GLN A 43 -8.34 -1.81 5.39
C GLN A 43 -9.60 -1.30 4.65
N GLN A 44 -9.70 0.00 4.41
CA GLN A 44 -10.80 0.57 3.62
C GLN A 44 -10.84 -0.01 2.20
N LEU A 45 -9.71 -0.07 1.50
CA LEU A 45 -9.62 -0.60 0.14
C LEU A 45 -10.13 -2.04 0.07
N TRP A 46 -9.74 -2.90 1.02
CA TRP A 46 -10.18 -4.29 1.04
C TRP A 46 -11.65 -4.43 1.44
N SER A 47 -12.14 -3.62 2.38
CA SER A 47 -13.57 -3.55 2.71
C SER A 47 -14.41 -3.16 1.49
N ASP A 48 -13.98 -2.15 0.74
CA ASP A 48 -14.65 -1.70 -0.47
C ASP A 48 -14.72 -2.80 -1.54
N ARG A 49 -13.63 -3.57 -1.70
CA ARG A 49 -13.59 -4.73 -2.61
C ARG A 49 -14.50 -5.87 -2.14
N ALA A 50 -14.57 -6.12 -0.83
CA ALA A 50 -15.46 -7.12 -0.25
C ALA A 50 -16.93 -6.74 -0.48
N ASN A 51 -17.29 -5.48 -0.23
CA ASN A 51 -18.64 -4.95 -0.43
C ASN A 51 -19.07 -5.01 -1.90
N ALA A 52 -18.13 -4.82 -2.83
CA ALA A 52 -18.37 -4.97 -4.26
C ALA A 52 -18.41 -6.44 -4.74
N GLY A 53 -18.18 -7.42 -3.86
CA GLY A 53 -18.18 -8.85 -4.22
C GLY A 53 -17.02 -9.26 -5.14
N ILE A 54 -15.93 -8.48 -5.17
CA ILE A 54 -14.80 -8.69 -6.09
C ILE A 54 -13.51 -9.10 -5.39
N LEU A 55 -13.57 -9.47 -4.11
CA LEU A 55 -12.40 -9.74 -3.27
C LEU A 55 -11.47 -10.80 -3.90
N GLN A 56 -12.05 -11.83 -4.52
CA GLN A 56 -11.31 -12.93 -5.15
C GLN A 56 -10.72 -12.61 -6.53
N ARG A 57 -11.08 -11.47 -7.16
CA ARG A 57 -10.54 -11.09 -8.48
C ARG A 57 -9.06 -10.73 -8.35
N PRO A 58 -8.20 -11.14 -9.31
CA PRO A 58 -6.81 -10.70 -9.35
C PRO A 58 -6.68 -9.19 -9.21
N PHE A 59 -5.76 -8.75 -8.34
CA PHE A 59 -5.63 -7.36 -7.96
C PHE A 59 -4.16 -6.92 -7.96
N VAL A 60 -3.95 -5.70 -8.42
CA VAL A 60 -2.64 -5.02 -8.44
C VAL A 60 -2.78 -3.78 -7.57
N CYS A 61 -2.02 -3.74 -6.49
CA CYS A 61 -1.96 -2.61 -5.56
C CYS A 61 -0.59 -1.97 -5.62
N HIS A 62 -0.56 -0.65 -5.84
CA HIS A 62 0.64 0.16 -5.72
C HIS A 62 0.46 1.13 -4.56
N LEU A 63 1.38 1.08 -3.58
CA LEU A 63 1.45 2.06 -2.50
C LEU A 63 2.57 3.05 -2.83
N PHE A 64 2.21 4.31 -3.05
CA PHE A 64 3.19 5.39 -3.21
C PHE A 64 3.30 6.13 -1.88
N THR A 65 4.52 6.27 -1.34
CA THR A 65 4.73 6.95 -0.05
C THR A 65 6.13 7.54 0.07
N ASP A 66 6.21 8.73 0.67
CA ASP A 66 7.44 9.44 1.06
C ASP A 66 7.68 9.40 2.59
N GLY A 67 6.70 8.92 3.37
CA GLY A 67 6.78 8.82 4.83
C GLY A 67 6.54 7.41 5.37
N HIS A 68 6.96 7.19 6.62
CA HIS A 68 6.68 5.95 7.36
C HIS A 68 5.20 5.85 7.74
N PRO A 69 4.59 4.65 7.75
CA PRO A 69 3.24 4.46 8.23
C PRO A 69 3.14 4.89 9.70
N THR A 70 2.02 5.51 10.06
CA THR A 70 1.69 5.85 11.45
C THR A 70 0.42 5.15 11.89
N ASN A 71 0.24 5.01 13.20
CA ASN A 71 -1.03 4.60 13.78
C ASN A 71 -2.06 5.76 13.82
N ASN A 72 -3.22 5.53 14.47
CA ASN A 72 -4.29 6.53 14.61
C ASN A 72 -3.88 7.76 15.46
N GLN A 73 -2.83 7.64 16.27
CA GLN A 73 -2.31 8.70 17.13
C GLN A 73 -1.18 9.49 16.45
N GLY A 74 -0.73 9.05 15.28
CA GLY A 74 0.35 9.70 14.53
C GLY A 74 1.74 9.26 14.91
N ASN A 75 1.87 8.24 15.76
CA ASN A 75 3.15 7.62 16.05
C ASN A 75 3.50 6.66 14.91
N GLU A 76 4.77 6.64 14.51
CA GLU A 76 5.27 5.69 13.53
C GLU A 76 4.96 4.24 13.95
N ASP A 77 4.49 3.43 13.00
CA ASP A 77 4.07 2.05 13.23
C ASP A 77 4.42 1.15 12.04
N ILE A 78 5.72 1.06 11.76
CA ILE A 78 6.28 0.14 10.75
C ILE A 78 5.91 -1.32 11.06
N ASN A 79 5.95 -1.72 12.34
CA ASN A 79 5.70 -3.09 12.75
C ASN A 79 4.24 -3.49 12.52
N GLY A 80 3.28 -2.63 12.88
CA GLY A 80 1.86 -2.84 12.60
C GLY A 80 1.58 -2.92 11.10
N PHE A 81 2.22 -2.08 10.30
CA PHE A 81 2.14 -2.17 8.84
C PHE A 81 2.71 -3.49 8.30
N ALA A 82 3.89 -3.92 8.77
CA ALA A 82 4.50 -5.19 8.35
C ALA A 82 3.63 -6.40 8.73
N MET A 83 3.06 -6.39 9.95
CA MET A 83 2.12 -7.42 10.40
C MET A 83 0.87 -7.44 9.53
N TRP A 84 0.31 -6.28 9.18
CA TRP A 84 -0.85 -6.22 8.29
C TRP A 84 -0.50 -6.78 6.90
N MET A 85 0.64 -6.39 6.33
CA MET A 85 1.08 -6.89 5.02
C MET A 85 1.18 -8.42 4.99
N ARG A 86 1.68 -9.05 6.06
CA ARG A 86 1.79 -10.52 6.17
C ARG A 86 0.45 -11.22 6.32
N ASN A 87 -0.55 -10.57 6.90
CA ASN A 87 -1.86 -11.15 7.23
C ASN A 87 -3.02 -10.63 6.36
N ARG A 88 -2.72 -9.80 5.34
CA ARG A 88 -3.74 -9.18 4.50
C ARG A 88 -4.60 -10.23 3.79
N GLN A 89 -5.83 -9.85 3.46
CA GLN A 89 -6.74 -10.75 2.75
C GLN A 89 -6.30 -10.96 1.30
N CYS A 90 -6.59 -12.14 0.75
CA CYS A 90 -6.36 -12.48 -0.66
C CYS A 90 -4.91 -12.28 -1.13
N ILE A 91 -3.93 -12.59 -0.25
CA ILE A 91 -2.49 -12.55 -0.57
C ILE A 91 -2.17 -13.30 -1.86
N ALA A 92 -2.76 -14.48 -2.06
CA ALA A 92 -2.52 -15.32 -3.24
C ALA A 92 -2.96 -14.65 -4.56
N ASN A 93 -3.94 -13.75 -4.52
CA ASN A 93 -4.54 -13.11 -5.71
C ASN A 93 -4.18 -11.62 -5.81
N THR A 94 -3.22 -11.14 -5.00
CA THR A 94 -2.85 -9.72 -4.94
C THR A 94 -1.36 -9.51 -5.15
N TYR A 95 -1.02 -8.86 -6.26
CA TYR A 95 0.29 -8.24 -6.42
C TYR A 95 0.31 -6.91 -5.67
N PHE A 96 1.33 -6.71 -4.82
CA PHE A 96 1.49 -5.49 -4.03
C PHE A 96 2.92 -4.98 -4.17
N ALA A 97 3.07 -3.75 -4.65
CA ALA A 97 4.34 -3.05 -4.77
C ALA A 97 4.33 -1.76 -3.94
N ILE A 98 5.47 -1.44 -3.33
CA ILE A 98 5.66 -0.25 -2.50
C ILE A 98 6.66 0.66 -3.21
N LEU A 99 6.18 1.78 -3.71
CA LEU A 99 6.96 2.79 -4.41
C LEU A 99 7.33 3.87 -3.41
N LEU A 100 8.55 3.73 -2.88
CA LEU A 100 9.13 4.69 -1.95
C LEU A 100 9.68 5.90 -2.71
N CYS A 101 9.33 7.09 -2.25
CA CYS A 101 9.86 8.35 -2.75
C CYS A 101 11.07 8.81 -1.92
N THR A 102 12.05 7.93 -1.74
CA THR A 102 13.31 8.20 -1.03
C THR A 102 14.47 7.47 -1.71
N ASP A 103 15.66 8.02 -1.61
CA ASP A 103 16.93 7.41 -1.99
C ASP A 103 17.67 6.79 -0.79
N ASP A 104 17.09 6.84 0.41
CA ASP A 104 17.64 6.22 1.61
C ASP A 104 17.60 4.69 1.49
N GLU A 105 18.78 4.08 1.43
CA GLU A 105 18.95 2.64 1.26
C GLU A 105 18.47 1.85 2.49
N GLU A 106 18.63 2.37 3.70
CA GLU A 106 18.17 1.70 4.92
C GLU A 106 16.65 1.62 4.95
N VAL A 107 15.98 2.73 4.60
CA VAL A 107 14.53 2.76 4.43
C VAL A 107 14.10 1.78 3.34
N CYS A 108 14.75 1.79 2.18
CA CYS A 108 14.43 0.86 1.10
C CYS A 108 14.59 -0.61 1.54
N ASN A 109 15.67 -0.94 2.26
CA ASN A 109 15.94 -2.28 2.77
C ASN A 109 14.91 -2.73 3.81
N MET A 110 14.38 -1.81 4.61
CA MET A 110 13.32 -2.08 5.58
C MET A 110 11.99 -2.49 4.92
N TYR A 111 11.62 -1.89 3.79
CA TYR A 111 10.34 -2.18 3.11
C TYR A 111 10.42 -3.36 2.14
N ARG A 112 11.59 -3.64 1.56
CA ARG A 112 11.80 -4.72 0.56
C ARG A 112 11.30 -6.12 0.98
N PRO A 113 11.29 -6.51 2.27
CA PRO A 113 10.68 -7.76 2.73
C PRO A 113 9.14 -7.77 2.72
N MET A 114 8.50 -6.59 2.71
CA MET A 114 7.04 -6.44 2.81
C MET A 114 6.35 -6.51 1.44
N GLU A 115 7.07 -6.31 0.35
CA GLU A 115 6.53 -6.38 -1.00
C GLU A 115 6.18 -7.82 -1.43
N TYR A 116 5.18 -7.94 -2.33
CA TYR A 116 4.85 -9.24 -2.90
C TYR A 116 5.98 -9.73 -3.82
N ARG A 117 6.62 -10.84 -3.46
CA ARG A 117 7.66 -11.49 -4.25
C ARG A 117 7.03 -12.61 -5.08
N VAL A 118 6.96 -12.42 -6.40
CA VAL A 118 6.62 -13.51 -7.34
C VAL A 118 7.65 -14.62 -7.14
N SER A 119 7.18 -15.84 -6.89
CA SER A 119 8.01 -17.04 -6.78
C SER A 119 8.95 -17.16 -7.99
N GLY A 120 10.24 -16.90 -7.77
CA GLY A 120 11.26 -16.96 -8.83
C GLY A 120 12.56 -16.25 -8.48
N ARG A 121 12.52 -15.13 -7.73
CA ARG A 121 13.73 -14.51 -7.17
C ARG A 121 13.43 -13.83 -5.83
N PHE A 122 13.94 -14.48 -4.78
CA PHE A 122 13.99 -14.05 -3.39
C PHE A 122 12.63 -13.85 -2.72
N GLY A 123 12.19 -14.84 -1.94
CA GLY A 123 11.28 -14.68 -0.80
C GLY A 123 12.08 -14.40 0.47
N TRP A 124 11.52 -13.66 1.43
CA TRP A 124 12.09 -13.48 2.76
C TRP A 124 12.22 -14.84 3.46
N SER A 125 13.45 -15.34 3.63
CA SER A 125 13.80 -16.29 4.69
C SER A 125 13.92 -15.47 5.98
N GLY A 126 13.22 -15.86 7.05
CA GLY A 126 13.17 -15.14 8.32
C GLY A 126 14.55 -14.82 8.95
N PRO A 127 14.60 -14.25 10.18
CA PRO A 127 15.86 -14.15 10.89
C PRO A 127 16.47 -15.55 10.93
N THR A 128 17.65 -15.71 10.34
CA THR A 128 18.40 -16.95 10.41
C THR A 128 18.62 -17.26 11.89
N ALA A 129 17.90 -18.25 12.41
CA ALA A 129 18.28 -18.88 13.64
C ALA A 129 19.62 -19.56 13.37
N SER A 130 20.69 -18.98 13.89
CA SER A 130 22.01 -19.61 13.95
C SER A 130 21.91 -20.82 14.86
N THR A 131 21.94 -22.01 14.27
CA THR A 131 22.41 -23.25 14.92
C THR A 131 23.91 -23.31 14.90
#